data_AF-A0A448ZES2-F1
#
_entry.id   AF-A0A448ZES2-F1
#
_cell.length_a   1.000
_cell.length_b   1.000
_cell.length_c   1.000
_cell.angle_alpha   90.00
_cell.angle_beta   90.00
_cell.angle_gamma   90.00
#
_symmetry.space_group_name_H-M   'P 1'
#
loop_
_entity.id
_entity.type
_entity.pdbx_description
1 polymer ?
#
loop_
_entity_poly.entity_id
_entity_poly.type
_entity_poly.pdbx_seq_one_letter_code
_entity_poly.pdbx_strand_id
1 'polypeptide(L)'
;MAKPNTIVCDNFYSISLSIPTMEMMEEVGALIAILSQPSDVMFLDGDLGAGKTTFSRGFIKCKLGVADDDCDDDENDTQENRTEELRITSPTYLLSNTYEYTEDDDYDEDEDREQKVMEIHHMDLYRLSGKSPRDFEPLALDHVFANCISLIEWPSRLQAFPELLPPHETLLKMDIRIPDPTSDKRVMSLISSTNSSWTTRLKYLVDEGMVDDMLICSDRDTDDHTAQVDTD
;
A
#
# COMPACT_ATOMS: atom_id res chain seq x y z
N MET A 1 15.76 -19.14 -8.00
CA MET A 1 16.66 -18.75 -6.88
C MET A 1 16.21 -17.36 -6.47
N ALA A 2 15.93 -17.10 -5.19
CA ALA A 2 15.41 -15.78 -4.78
C ALA A 2 16.49 -14.70 -5.00
N LYS A 3 16.12 -13.52 -5.56
CA LYS A 3 17.06 -12.40 -5.71
C LYS A 3 17.63 -12.01 -4.32
N PRO A 4 18.88 -11.54 -4.21
CA PRO A 4 19.56 -11.26 -2.94
C PRO A 4 18.87 -10.23 -2.03
N ASN A 5 17.84 -9.54 -2.54
CA ASN A 5 17.14 -8.43 -1.89
C ASN A 5 15.76 -8.85 -1.37
N THR A 6 15.52 -10.16 -1.28
CA THR A 6 14.24 -10.75 -0.90
C THR A 6 14.44 -11.68 0.29
N ILE A 7 13.51 -11.63 1.25
CA ILE A 7 13.50 -12.52 2.41
C ILE A 7 12.32 -13.48 2.22
N VAL A 8 12.63 -14.77 2.24
CA VAL A 8 11.63 -15.84 2.21
C VAL A 8 11.80 -16.66 3.49
N CYS A 9 10.78 -16.64 4.33
CA CYS A 9 10.66 -17.45 5.53
C CYS A 9 9.49 -18.44 5.35
N ASP A 10 9.38 -19.43 6.25
CA ASP A 10 8.34 -20.46 6.16
C ASP A 10 6.91 -19.87 6.07
N ASN A 11 6.68 -18.70 6.68
CA ASN A 11 5.36 -18.10 6.81
C ASN A 11 5.17 -16.78 6.06
N PHE A 12 6.24 -16.10 5.62
CA PHE A 12 6.12 -14.85 4.86
C PHE A 12 7.17 -14.69 3.76
N TYR A 13 6.81 -13.86 2.77
CA TYR A 13 7.67 -13.31 1.75
C TYR A 13 7.75 -11.79 1.93
N SER A 14 8.95 -11.22 1.86
CA SER A 14 9.12 -9.76 1.95
C SER A 14 10.23 -9.20 1.08
N ILE A 15 10.04 -7.95 0.67
CA ILE A 15 11.04 -7.11 -0.01
C ILE A 15 11.15 -5.76 0.70
N SER A 16 12.34 -5.15 0.65
CA SER A 16 12.59 -3.85 1.27
C SER A 16 13.05 -2.84 0.20
N LEU A 17 12.40 -1.68 0.21
CA LEU A 17 12.62 -0.59 -0.73
C LEU A 17 13.20 0.63 0.00
N SER A 18 14.23 1.24 -0.57
CA SER A 18 14.73 2.56 -0.22
C SER A 18 13.95 3.59 -1.01
N ILE A 19 13.30 4.52 -0.32
CA ILE A 19 12.44 5.55 -0.91
C ILE A 19 13.01 6.93 -0.52
N PRO A 20 13.89 7.53 -1.35
CA PRO A 20 14.54 8.80 -1.05
C PRO A 20 13.66 10.04 -1.04
N THR A 21 12.56 10.02 -1.80
CA THR A 21 11.67 11.18 -1.99
C THR A 21 10.21 10.81 -1.81
N MET A 22 9.37 11.82 -1.57
CA MET A 22 7.92 11.62 -1.47
C MET A 22 7.28 11.31 -2.83
N GLU A 23 7.88 11.76 -3.93
CA GLU A 23 7.46 11.40 -5.29
C GLU A 23 7.64 9.90 -5.54
N MET A 24 8.80 9.34 -5.18
CA MET A 24 9.03 7.90 -5.24
C MET A 24 8.09 7.10 -4.31
N MET A 25 7.61 7.71 -3.22
CA MET A 25 6.58 7.08 -2.38
C MET A 25 5.23 6.99 -3.12
N GLU A 26 4.86 8.02 -3.91
CA GLU A 26 3.68 7.97 -4.77
C GLU A 26 3.86 6.97 -5.92
N GLU A 27 5.06 6.89 -6.52
CA GLU A 27 5.39 5.88 -7.56
C GLU A 27 5.21 4.45 -7.04
N VAL A 28 5.71 4.15 -5.84
CA VAL A 28 5.48 2.84 -5.21
C VAL A 28 3.99 2.60 -4.98
N GLY A 29 3.23 3.63 -4.59
CA GLY A 29 1.77 3.60 -4.53
C GLY A 29 1.13 3.18 -5.86
N ALA A 30 1.54 3.83 -6.96
CA ALA A 30 1.06 3.55 -8.30
C ALA A 30 1.43 2.13 -8.78
N LEU A 31 2.65 1.68 -8.54
CA LEU A 31 3.09 0.32 -8.88
C LEU A 31 2.24 -0.75 -8.17
N ILE A 32 1.97 -0.56 -6.89
CA ILE A 32 1.12 -1.48 -6.12
C ILE A 32 -0.34 -1.38 -6.56
N ALA A 33 -0.83 -0.21 -6.97
CA ALA A 33 -2.16 -0.02 -7.56
C ALA A 33 -2.35 -0.86 -8.82
N ILE A 34 -1.40 -0.85 -9.75
CA ILE A 34 -1.46 -1.65 -10.99
C ILE A 34 -1.59 -3.15 -10.68
N LEU A 35 -0.91 -3.64 -9.65
CA LEU A 35 -0.93 -5.05 -9.26
C LEU A 35 -2.14 -5.44 -8.40
N SER A 36 -2.85 -4.45 -7.84
CA SER A 36 -3.95 -4.70 -6.90
C SER A 36 -5.25 -5.11 -7.60
N GLN A 37 -5.99 -5.99 -6.92
CA GLN A 37 -7.24 -6.60 -7.33
C GLN A 37 -8.31 -6.32 -6.28
N PRO A 38 -9.60 -6.46 -6.65
CA PRO A 38 -10.70 -6.39 -5.69
C PRO A 38 -10.47 -7.36 -4.51
N SER A 39 -10.92 -6.97 -3.32
CA SER A 39 -10.70 -7.69 -2.04
C SER A 39 -9.28 -7.62 -1.47
N ASP A 40 -8.34 -6.95 -2.14
CA ASP A 40 -7.02 -6.72 -1.56
C ASP A 40 -7.08 -5.74 -0.39
N VAL A 41 -6.33 -6.07 0.65
CA VAL A 41 -6.20 -5.21 1.84
C VAL A 41 -4.73 -4.87 2.05
N MET A 42 -4.45 -3.58 2.16
CA MET A 42 -3.12 -3.04 2.40
C MET A 42 -3.06 -2.38 3.76
N PHE A 43 -2.24 -2.93 4.63
CA PHE A 43 -1.97 -2.39 5.95
C PHE A 43 -0.75 -1.47 5.88
N LEU A 44 -0.95 -0.19 6.16
CA LEU A 44 0.06 0.86 6.15
C LEU A 44 0.44 1.21 7.58
N ASP A 45 1.58 0.67 8.05
CA ASP A 45 2.14 0.98 9.36
C ASP A 45 3.43 1.79 9.24
N GLY A 46 3.77 2.52 10.30
CA GLY A 46 4.95 3.36 10.35
C GLY A 46 4.74 4.65 11.13
N ASP A 47 5.83 5.36 11.38
CA ASP A 47 5.83 6.58 12.20
C ASP A 47 4.94 7.70 11.64
N LEU A 48 4.62 8.67 12.48
CA LEU A 48 3.95 9.90 12.04
C LEU A 48 4.84 10.63 11.03
N GLY A 49 4.30 10.96 9.86
CA GLY A 49 5.09 11.57 8.77
C GLY A 49 5.96 10.58 7.98
N ALA A 50 5.80 9.27 8.19
CA ALA A 50 6.53 8.26 7.42
C ALA A 50 6.14 8.22 5.92
N GLY A 51 4.95 8.74 5.56
CA GLY A 51 4.49 8.81 4.16
C GLY A 51 3.33 7.88 3.81
N LYS A 52 2.62 7.31 4.78
CA LYS A 52 1.45 6.42 4.58
C LYS A 52 0.37 7.02 3.66
N THR A 53 -0.04 8.26 3.94
CA THR A 53 -1.02 8.98 3.10
C THR A 53 -0.45 9.33 1.73
N THR A 54 0.86 9.58 1.61
CA THR A 54 1.52 9.82 0.32
C THR A 54 1.48 8.57 -0.55
N PHE A 55 1.82 7.41 0.00
CA PHE A 55 1.63 6.13 -0.68
C PHE A 55 0.18 5.96 -1.14
N SER A 56 -0.78 6.19 -0.24
CA SER A 56 -2.21 6.04 -0.56
C SER A 56 -2.66 6.98 -1.67
N ARG A 57 -2.10 8.19 -1.72
CA ARG A 57 -2.36 9.16 -2.79
C ARG A 57 -1.90 8.65 -4.14
N GLY A 58 -0.64 8.23 -4.26
CA GLY A 58 -0.12 7.68 -5.52
C GLY A 58 -0.91 6.45 -5.98
N PHE A 59 -1.30 5.59 -5.02
CA PHE A 59 -2.15 4.43 -5.29
C PHE A 59 -3.52 4.84 -5.87
N ILE A 60 -4.24 5.74 -5.19
CA ILE A 60 -5.60 6.13 -5.59
C ILE A 60 -5.55 6.91 -6.92
N LYS A 61 -4.62 7.85 -7.09
CA LYS A 61 -4.43 8.57 -8.36
C LYS A 61 -4.28 7.60 -9.53
N CYS A 62 -3.41 6.59 -9.37
CA CYS A 62 -3.17 5.57 -10.39
C CYS A 62 -4.43 4.76 -10.70
N LYS A 63 -5.17 4.27 -9.69
CA LYS A 63 -6.42 3.54 -9.93
C LYS A 63 -7.53 4.38 -10.55
N LEU A 64 -7.56 5.68 -10.28
CA LEU A 64 -8.53 6.61 -10.87
C LEU A 64 -8.12 7.09 -12.27
N GLY A 65 -6.93 6.73 -12.77
CA GLY A 65 -6.42 7.21 -14.04
C GLY A 65 -6.13 8.72 -14.06
N VAL A 66 -5.89 9.33 -12.89
CA VAL A 66 -5.57 10.76 -12.78
C VAL A 66 -4.06 10.91 -12.87
N ALA A 67 -3.58 11.43 -14.00
CA ALA A 67 -2.19 11.89 -14.13
C ALA A 67 -2.04 13.27 -13.46
N ASP A 68 -0.86 13.56 -12.93
CA ASP A 68 -0.51 14.92 -12.53
C ASP A 68 -0.38 15.78 -13.82
N ASP A 69 -1.49 16.34 -14.28
CA ASP A 69 -1.51 17.36 -15.33
C ASP A 69 -0.97 18.69 -14.77
N ASP A 70 0.32 18.70 -14.42
CA ASP A 70 1.09 19.90 -14.11
C ASP A 70 1.68 20.53 -15.39
N CYS A 71 0.93 20.58 -16.50
CA CYS A 71 1.30 21.29 -17.74
C CYS A 71 0.04 21.51 -18.61
N ASP A 72 -0.61 22.66 -18.55
CA ASP A 72 -0.84 23.54 -19.71
C ASP A 72 -1.87 24.64 -19.41
N ASP A 73 -1.39 25.88 -19.49
CA ASP A 73 -2.16 27.12 -19.60
C ASP A 73 -3.00 27.13 -20.89
N ASP A 74 -4.14 26.44 -20.94
CA ASP A 74 -5.11 26.60 -22.04
C ASP A 74 -6.53 26.85 -21.51
N GLU A 75 -6.85 28.15 -21.33
CA GLU A 75 -8.14 28.71 -20.86
C GLU A 75 -9.35 28.40 -21.78
N ASN A 76 -9.37 27.31 -22.55
CA ASN A 76 -10.45 27.11 -23.53
C ASN A 76 -10.74 25.66 -23.96
N ASP A 77 -10.71 24.68 -23.05
CA ASP A 77 -11.44 23.44 -23.31
C ASP A 77 -12.20 22.92 -22.09
N THR A 78 -13.46 22.57 -22.32
CA THR A 78 -14.50 22.23 -21.32
C THR A 78 -14.29 20.88 -20.61
N GLN A 79 -13.05 20.50 -20.38
CA GLN A 79 -12.63 19.28 -19.67
C GLN A 79 -11.86 19.61 -18.36
N GLU A 80 -11.89 20.85 -17.86
CA GLU A 80 -11.12 21.31 -16.70
C GLU A 80 -11.62 20.84 -15.31
N ASN A 81 -12.75 20.12 -15.20
CA ASN A 81 -13.42 19.99 -13.89
C ASN A 81 -13.26 18.63 -13.16
N ARG A 82 -12.46 17.68 -13.69
CA ARG A 82 -12.26 16.37 -13.02
C ARG A 82 -11.01 16.32 -12.14
N THR A 83 -9.98 17.10 -12.46
CA THR A 83 -8.68 17.02 -11.79
C THR A 83 -8.60 17.90 -10.54
N GLU A 84 -9.32 19.03 -10.49
CA GLU A 84 -9.32 19.94 -9.32
C GLU A 84 -10.10 19.40 -8.09
N GLU A 85 -11.05 18.47 -8.26
CA GLU A 85 -11.90 18.00 -7.15
C GLU A 85 -11.36 16.79 -6.38
N LEU A 86 -10.41 16.03 -6.94
CA LEU A 86 -9.91 14.78 -6.33
C LEU A 86 -8.80 15.04 -5.30
N ARG A 87 -9.15 15.75 -4.23
CA ARG A 87 -8.25 16.01 -3.11
C ARG A 87 -8.11 14.77 -2.22
N ILE A 88 -7.18 13.88 -2.54
CA ILE A 88 -6.86 12.72 -1.71
C ILE A 88 -6.12 13.18 -0.44
N THR A 89 -6.81 13.10 0.70
CA THR A 89 -6.31 13.49 2.01
C THR A 89 -6.44 12.35 3.01
N SER A 90 -5.65 12.39 4.08
CA SER A 90 -5.78 11.42 5.15
C SER A 90 -7.17 11.55 5.81
N PRO A 91 -7.98 10.47 5.86
CA PRO A 91 -9.31 10.47 6.45
C PRO A 91 -9.28 10.39 7.98
N THR A 92 -8.25 10.93 8.65
CA THR A 92 -8.09 10.78 10.11
C THR A 92 -9.32 11.19 10.94
N TYR A 93 -10.12 12.15 10.46
CA TYR A 93 -11.36 12.58 11.14
C TYR A 93 -12.65 11.94 10.58
N LEU A 94 -12.65 11.56 9.30
CA LEU A 94 -13.78 10.89 8.65
C LEU A 94 -13.75 9.38 8.89
N LEU A 95 -12.64 8.86 9.39
CA LEU A 95 -12.26 7.44 9.52
C LEU A 95 -12.10 6.73 8.18
N SER A 96 -12.92 7.05 7.17
CA SER A 96 -12.82 6.49 5.84
C SER A 96 -13.22 7.51 4.75
N ASN A 97 -12.46 7.50 3.65
CA ASN A 97 -12.85 8.07 2.35
C ASN A 97 -13.05 6.92 1.36
N THR A 98 -14.06 7.04 0.49
CA THR A 98 -14.35 6.07 -0.57
C THR A 98 -14.12 6.72 -1.93
N TYR A 99 -13.46 6.00 -2.83
CA TYR A 99 -13.15 6.43 -4.19
C TYR A 99 -13.64 5.38 -5.17
N GLU A 100 -14.41 5.80 -6.17
CA GLU A 100 -14.97 4.90 -7.19
C GLU A 100 -14.06 4.87 -8.43
N TYR A 101 -13.80 3.68 -8.96
CA TYR A 101 -13.03 3.46 -10.19
C TYR A 101 -13.72 2.41 -11.06
N THR A 102 -13.44 2.43 -12.37
CA THR A 102 -13.89 1.39 -13.30
C THR A 102 -12.75 0.42 -13.55
N GLU A 103 -13.03 -0.89 -13.52
CA GLU A 103 -12.08 -1.87 -14.06
C GLU A 103 -12.21 -1.87 -15.59
N ASP A 104 -11.15 -1.46 -16.28
CA ASP A 104 -11.06 -1.62 -17.73
C ASP A 104 -10.74 -3.09 -18.02
N ASP A 105 -11.75 -3.87 -18.40
CA ASP A 105 -11.57 -5.22 -18.94
C ASP A 105 -11.00 -5.10 -20.36
N ASP A 106 -9.67 -4.94 -20.48
CA ASP A 106 -8.93 -4.84 -21.77
C ASP A 106 -9.14 -6.02 -22.74
N TYR A 107 -9.91 -7.05 -22.34
CA TYR A 107 -10.08 -8.30 -23.08
C TYR A 107 -11.52 -8.59 -23.55
N ASP A 108 -12.48 -7.69 -23.32
CA ASP A 108 -13.86 -7.87 -23.79
C ASP A 108 -14.21 -6.90 -24.92
N GLU A 109 -14.32 -7.40 -26.15
CA GLU A 109 -14.80 -6.65 -27.33
C GLU A 109 -16.33 -6.43 -27.32
N ASP A 110 -17.02 -6.87 -26.25
CA ASP A 110 -18.47 -6.76 -26.12
C ASP A 110 -18.88 -5.34 -25.66
N GLU A 111 -19.26 -4.49 -26.63
CA GLU A 111 -19.72 -3.09 -26.43
C GLU A 111 -20.93 -2.94 -25.46
N ASP A 112 -21.61 -4.03 -25.10
CA ASP A 112 -22.82 -4.03 -24.27
C ASP A 112 -22.58 -4.38 -22.77
N ARG A 113 -21.33 -4.56 -22.32
CA ARG A 113 -21.05 -4.82 -20.89
C ARG A 113 -21.19 -3.56 -20.04
N GLU A 114 -21.98 -3.64 -18.98
CA GLU A 114 -22.03 -2.61 -17.94
C GLU A 114 -20.65 -2.46 -17.30
N GLN A 115 -20.08 -1.25 -17.34
CA GLN A 115 -18.84 -0.93 -16.63
C GLN A 115 -19.02 -1.23 -15.15
N LYS A 116 -18.22 -2.17 -14.64
CA LYS A 116 -18.26 -2.53 -13.24
C LYS A 116 -17.56 -1.43 -12.43
N VAL A 117 -18.35 -0.65 -11.70
CA VAL A 117 -17.84 0.32 -10.75
C VAL A 117 -17.36 -0.41 -9.49
N MET A 118 -16.13 -0.16 -9.12
CA MET A 118 -15.44 -0.73 -7.97
C MET A 118 -15.03 0.39 -7.01
N GLU A 119 -14.79 0.05 -5.75
CA GLU A 119 -14.47 1.02 -4.71
C GLU A 119 -13.09 0.78 -4.09
N ILE A 120 -12.43 1.88 -3.73
CA ILE A 120 -11.26 1.92 -2.86
C ILE A 120 -11.68 2.61 -1.58
N HIS A 121 -11.49 1.92 -0.45
CA HIS A 121 -11.71 2.47 0.88
C HIS A 121 -10.36 2.82 1.50
N HIS A 122 -10.07 4.11 1.62
CA HIS A 122 -8.94 4.61 2.38
C HIS A 122 -9.41 4.88 3.80
N MET A 123 -8.79 4.23 4.79
CA MET A 123 -9.16 4.31 6.19
C MET A 123 -7.95 4.72 7.03
N ASP A 124 -8.20 5.55 8.04
CA ASP A 124 -7.20 5.92 9.05
C ASP A 124 -7.75 5.62 10.43
N LEU A 125 -7.20 4.58 11.05
CA LEU A 125 -7.67 4.07 12.33
C LEU A 125 -7.01 4.77 13.52
N TYR A 126 -6.10 5.73 13.32
CA TYR A 126 -5.28 6.33 14.38
C TYR A 126 -6.10 6.82 15.59
N ARG A 127 -7.28 7.39 15.32
CA ARG A 127 -8.18 7.98 16.34
C ARG A 127 -9.15 6.99 16.97
N LEU A 128 -9.29 5.78 16.44
CA LEU A 128 -10.14 4.78 17.06
C LEU A 128 -9.55 4.36 18.40
N SER A 129 -10.43 4.12 19.37
CA SER A 129 -10.01 3.73 20.71
C SER A 129 -9.33 2.35 20.67
N GLY A 130 -9.79 1.47 19.78
CA GLY A 130 -9.30 0.10 19.63
C GLY A 130 -9.59 -0.74 20.87
N LYS A 131 -10.62 -0.38 21.65
CA LYS A 131 -10.99 -1.07 22.90
C LYS A 131 -12.15 -2.04 22.72
N SER A 132 -12.87 -1.95 21.60
CA SER A 132 -14.04 -2.77 21.30
C SER A 132 -14.13 -3.04 19.80
N PRO A 133 -14.51 -4.26 19.37
CA PRO A 133 -14.81 -4.56 17.96
C PRO A 133 -15.87 -3.62 17.37
N ARG A 134 -16.79 -3.11 18.22
CA ARG A 134 -17.84 -2.18 17.80
C ARG A 134 -17.31 -0.84 17.28
N ASP A 135 -16.09 -0.47 17.64
CA ASP A 135 -15.45 0.75 17.13
C ASP A 135 -15.28 0.72 15.60
N PHE A 136 -15.31 -0.48 14.99
CA PHE A 136 -15.12 -0.71 13.56
C PHE A 136 -16.42 -1.01 12.80
N GLU A 137 -17.56 -1.18 13.48
CA GLU A 137 -18.87 -1.41 12.83
C GLU A 137 -19.19 -0.38 11.73
N PRO A 138 -18.91 0.93 11.89
CA PRO A 138 -19.17 1.92 10.84
C PRO A 138 -18.37 1.73 9.55
N LEU A 139 -17.26 0.98 9.61
CA LEU A 139 -16.40 0.72 8.44
C LEU A 139 -16.90 -0.45 7.60
N ALA A 140 -17.89 -1.22 8.09
CA ALA A 140 -18.46 -2.37 7.39
C ALA A 140 -17.41 -3.34 6.81
N LEU A 141 -16.37 -3.64 7.59
CA LEU A 141 -15.16 -4.34 7.14
C LEU A 141 -15.44 -5.67 6.42
N ASP A 142 -16.45 -6.43 6.83
CA ASP A 142 -16.84 -7.68 6.17
C ASP A 142 -17.22 -7.48 4.69
N HIS A 143 -17.96 -6.41 4.40
CA HIS A 143 -18.33 -6.06 3.03
C HIS A 143 -17.12 -5.54 2.27
N VAL A 144 -16.41 -4.58 2.87
CA VAL A 144 -15.27 -3.90 2.23
C VAL A 144 -14.17 -4.90 1.86
N PHE A 145 -13.77 -5.79 2.76
CA PHE A 145 -12.71 -6.77 2.50
C PHE A 145 -13.10 -7.84 1.49
N ALA A 146 -14.39 -8.09 1.29
CA ALA A 146 -14.87 -9.11 0.36
C ALA A 146 -15.07 -8.58 -1.07
N ASN A 147 -15.10 -7.26 -1.28
CA ASN A 147 -15.54 -6.68 -2.56
C ASN A 147 -14.68 -5.50 -3.04
N CYS A 148 -13.99 -4.81 -2.15
CA CYS A 148 -13.33 -3.53 -2.43
C CYS A 148 -11.81 -3.63 -2.21
N ILE A 149 -11.08 -2.64 -2.69
CA ILE A 149 -9.68 -2.44 -2.29
C ILE A 149 -9.66 -1.64 -0.99
N SER A 150 -8.83 -2.03 -0.03
CA SER A 150 -8.71 -1.35 1.26
C SER A 150 -7.30 -0.83 1.51
N LEU A 151 -7.15 0.46 1.77
CA LEU A 151 -5.92 1.07 2.27
C LEU A 151 -6.13 1.45 3.74
N ILE A 152 -5.50 0.75 4.68
CA ILE A 152 -5.72 0.95 6.12
C ILE A 152 -4.45 1.49 6.77
N GLU A 153 -4.47 2.78 7.12
CA GLU A 153 -3.44 3.40 7.96
C GLU A 153 -3.65 3.05 9.44
N TRP A 154 -2.54 2.87 10.16
CA TRP A 154 -2.52 2.51 11.59
C TRP A 154 -3.30 1.22 11.90
N PRO A 155 -3.00 0.11 11.20
CA PRO A 155 -3.74 -1.15 11.32
C PRO A 155 -3.65 -1.79 12.71
N SER A 156 -2.70 -1.37 13.55
CA SER A 156 -2.50 -1.87 14.92
C SER A 156 -3.76 -1.80 15.78
N ARG A 157 -4.68 -0.85 15.53
CA ARG A 157 -5.97 -0.77 16.21
C ARG A 157 -6.87 -1.95 15.89
N LEU A 158 -6.86 -2.40 14.63
CA LEU A 158 -7.64 -3.53 14.15
C LEU A 158 -6.99 -4.86 14.54
N GLN A 159 -5.66 -4.92 14.59
CA GLN A 159 -4.89 -6.13 14.96
C GLN A 159 -5.15 -6.62 16.39
N ALA A 160 -5.73 -5.79 17.25
CA ALA A 160 -6.21 -6.21 18.57
C ALA A 160 -7.42 -7.17 18.50
N PHE A 161 -8.07 -7.30 17.34
CA PHE A 161 -9.28 -8.08 17.10
C PHE A 161 -9.07 -9.04 15.91
N PRO A 162 -8.49 -10.24 16.14
CA PRO A 162 -8.19 -11.20 15.08
C PRO A 162 -9.40 -11.61 14.23
N GLU A 163 -10.61 -11.58 14.79
CA GLU A 163 -11.87 -11.88 14.11
C GLU A 163 -12.27 -10.85 13.06
N LEU A 164 -11.71 -9.63 13.11
CA LEU A 164 -11.96 -8.56 12.15
C LEU A 164 -10.84 -8.45 11.11
N LEU A 165 -9.83 -9.32 11.15
CA LEU A 165 -8.72 -9.25 10.20
C LEU A 165 -9.12 -9.82 8.84
N PRO A 166 -8.60 -9.25 7.74
CA PRO A 166 -8.80 -9.82 6.42
C PRO A 166 -8.06 -11.16 6.28
N PRO A 167 -8.45 -11.99 5.30
CA PRO A 167 -7.71 -13.20 4.97
C PRO A 167 -6.22 -12.92 4.70
N HIS A 168 -5.34 -13.79 5.22
CA HIS A 168 -3.90 -13.69 4.99
C HIS A 168 -3.48 -13.80 3.52
N GLU A 169 -4.38 -14.29 2.65
CA GLU A 169 -4.18 -14.46 1.22
C GLU A 169 -4.34 -13.15 0.44
N THR A 170 -5.14 -12.19 0.94
CA THR A 170 -5.39 -10.89 0.31
C THR A 170 -4.67 -9.73 1.01
N LEU A 171 -4.08 -9.99 2.19
CA LEU A 171 -3.38 -8.99 2.98
C LEU A 171 -1.94 -8.76 2.51
N LEU A 172 -1.63 -7.50 2.20
CA LEU A 172 -0.27 -6.96 2.07
C LEU A 172 0.02 -6.02 3.24
N LYS A 173 1.08 -6.30 4.00
CA LYS A 173 1.54 -5.42 5.07
C LYS A 173 2.70 -4.55 4.59
N MET A 174 2.68 -3.29 4.96
CA MET A 174 3.72 -2.31 4.66
C MET A 174 4.20 -1.67 5.95
N ASP A 175 5.49 -1.80 6.22
CA ASP A 175 6.15 -1.13 7.34
C ASP A 175 7.05 -0.02 6.80
N ILE A 176 6.75 1.23 7.12
CA ILE A 176 7.47 2.41 6.64
C ILE A 176 8.27 3.02 7.80
N ARG A 177 9.60 3.03 7.65
CA ARG A 177 10.53 3.53 8.66
C ARG A 177 11.30 4.75 8.16
N ILE A 178 11.60 5.66 9.08
CA ILE A 178 12.49 6.80 8.86
C ILE A 178 13.86 6.43 9.47
N PRO A 179 14.86 5.99 8.68
CA PRO A 179 16.12 5.51 9.22
C PRO A 179 16.95 6.62 9.88
N ASP A 180 16.81 7.86 9.39
CA ASP A 180 17.44 9.05 9.94
C ASP A 180 16.41 10.19 9.97
N PRO A 181 16.02 10.72 11.14
CA PRO A 181 15.00 11.78 11.25
C PRO A 181 15.44 13.11 10.64
N THR A 182 16.73 13.27 10.31
CA THR A 182 17.25 14.45 9.60
C THR A 182 17.22 14.29 8.08
N SER A 183 16.86 13.09 7.60
CA SER A 183 16.79 12.74 6.19
C SER A 183 15.35 12.60 5.70
N ASP A 184 15.13 12.96 4.44
CA ASP A 184 13.86 12.72 3.76
C ASP A 184 13.71 11.26 3.28
N LYS A 185 14.76 10.44 3.43
CA LYS A 185 14.74 9.02 3.05
C LYS A 185 13.79 8.21 3.94
N ARG A 186 13.15 7.22 3.35
CA ARG A 186 12.32 6.21 4.01
C ARG A 186 12.77 4.82 3.59
N VAL A 187 12.48 3.83 4.42
CA VAL A 187 12.59 2.41 4.07
C VAL A 187 11.21 1.79 4.21
N MET A 188 10.70 1.20 3.14
CA MET A 188 9.42 0.50 3.13
C MET A 188 9.67 -1.00 3.01
N SER A 189 9.09 -1.79 3.90
CA SER A 189 9.08 -3.26 3.79
C SER A 189 7.70 -3.73 3.36
N LEU A 190 7.62 -4.42 2.23
CA LEU A 190 6.40 -5.04 1.71
C LEU A 190 6.40 -6.51 2.13
N ILE A 191 5.38 -6.94 2.87
CA ILE A 191 5.34 -8.25 3.54
C ILE A 191 4.00 -8.94 3.24
N SER A 192 4.09 -10.17 2.75
CA SER A 192 2.93 -11.02 2.42
C SER A 192 3.13 -12.44 2.94
N SER A 193 2.06 -13.22 3.07
CA SER A 193 2.15 -14.64 3.41
C SER A 193 2.79 -15.44 2.26
N THR A 194 3.66 -16.41 2.52
CA THR A 194 4.51 -17.09 1.50
C THR A 194 3.76 -17.71 0.30
N ASN A 195 2.46 -18.01 0.45
CA ASN A 195 1.62 -18.61 -0.59
C ASN A 195 0.41 -17.74 -0.97
N SER A 196 0.44 -16.43 -0.67
CA SER A 196 -0.63 -15.51 -1.05
C SER A 196 -0.54 -15.08 -2.52
N SER A 197 -1.62 -14.53 -3.06
CA SER A 197 -1.62 -13.86 -4.36
C SER A 197 -0.60 -12.70 -4.40
N TRP A 198 -0.44 -12.00 -3.27
CA TRP A 198 0.57 -10.96 -3.10
C TRP A 198 2.00 -11.47 -3.23
N THR A 199 2.34 -12.67 -2.76
CA THR A 199 3.70 -13.22 -2.98
C THR A 199 3.99 -13.32 -4.48
N THR A 200 3.04 -13.79 -5.28
CA THR A 200 3.21 -13.90 -6.74
C THR A 200 3.39 -12.53 -7.38
N ARG A 201 2.59 -11.54 -6.97
CA ARG A 201 2.67 -10.16 -7.48
C ARG A 201 3.94 -9.43 -7.08
N LEU A 202 4.40 -9.59 -5.84
CA LEU A 202 5.67 -9.00 -5.40
C LEU A 202 6.87 -9.66 -6.08
N LYS A 203 6.82 -10.97 -6.37
CA LYS A 203 7.83 -11.65 -7.18
C LYS A 203 7.85 -11.09 -8.60
N TYR A 204 6.70 -10.92 -9.23
CA TYR A 204 6.58 -10.31 -10.55
C TYR A 204 7.21 -8.90 -10.60
N LEU A 205 6.86 -8.03 -9.63
CA LEU A 205 7.42 -6.68 -9.49
C LEU A 205 8.96 -6.69 -9.46
N VAL A 206 9.53 -7.65 -8.74
CA VAL A 206 10.99 -7.83 -8.62
C VAL A 206 11.57 -8.44 -9.88
N ASP A 207 10.98 -9.49 -10.44
CA ASP A 207 11.51 -10.26 -11.57
C ASP A 207 11.54 -9.42 -12.86
N GLU A 208 10.52 -8.59 -13.08
CA GLU A 208 10.45 -7.63 -14.19
C GLU A 208 11.30 -6.36 -13.98
N GLY A 209 11.97 -6.24 -12.82
CA GLY A 209 12.87 -5.13 -12.53
C GLY A 209 12.19 -3.79 -12.26
N MET A 210 10.87 -3.80 -12.00
CA MET A 210 10.08 -2.57 -11.80
C MET A 210 10.49 -1.76 -10.56
N VAL A 211 11.22 -2.38 -9.63
CA VAL A 211 11.72 -1.76 -8.39
C VAL A 211 13.23 -1.94 -8.20
N ASP A 212 13.97 -2.32 -9.24
CA ASP A 212 15.41 -2.63 -9.10
C ASP A 212 16.22 -1.45 -8.54
N ASP A 213 15.89 -0.22 -8.92
CA ASP A 213 16.53 1.01 -8.42
C ASP A 213 16.16 1.35 -6.96
N MET A 214 15.12 0.72 -6.42
CA MET A 214 14.64 0.93 -5.05
C MET A 214 15.06 -0.20 -4.10
N LEU A 215 15.37 -1.41 -4.61
CA LEU A 215 15.62 -2.57 -3.76
C LEU A 215 16.85 -2.39 -2.85
N ILE A 216 16.66 -2.64 -1.56
CA ILE A 216 17.75 -2.68 -0.59
C ILE A 216 18.37 -4.08 -0.60
N CYS A 217 19.67 -4.17 -0.90
CA CYS A 217 20.41 -5.41 -0.71
C CYS A 217 20.45 -5.78 0.78
N SER A 218 20.01 -6.99 1.12
CA SER A 218 20.27 -7.51 2.47
C SER A 218 21.74 -7.88 2.54
N ASP A 219 22.57 -7.03 3.14
CA ASP A 219 23.89 -7.45 3.58
C ASP A 219 23.69 -8.54 4.64
N ARG A 220 23.96 -9.79 4.29
CA ARG A 220 24.11 -10.89 5.26
C ARG A 220 25.50 -10.89 5.89
N ASP A 221 26.16 -9.74 6.03
CA ASP A 221 27.56 -9.64 6.50
C ASP A 221 27.77 -8.47 7.48
N THR A 222 27.00 -8.40 8.57
CA THR A 222 27.45 -7.70 9.78
C THR A 222 26.91 -8.41 11.03
N ASP A 223 27.47 -9.57 11.36
CA ASP A 223 27.47 -10.10 12.73
C ASP A 223 28.59 -11.16 12.86
N ASP A 224 29.84 -10.69 12.89
CA ASP A 224 30.94 -11.41 13.54
C ASP A 224 31.61 -10.51 14.57
N HIS A 225 30.82 -10.06 15.55
CA HIS A 225 31.31 -9.50 16.80
C HIS A 225 30.54 -10.08 17.98
N THR A 226 30.53 -11.41 18.11
CA THR A 226 30.28 -12.04 19.42
C THR A 226 31.55 -11.98 20.26
N ALA A 227 31.49 -11.06 21.22
CA ALA A 227 32.31 -10.98 22.43
C ALA A 227 32.78 -12.35 22.96
N GLN A 228 34.09 -12.54 22.99
CA GLN A 228 34.73 -13.36 24.02
C GLN A 228 34.59 -12.62 25.35
N VAL A 229 33.66 -13.07 26.19
CA VAL A 229 33.76 -12.87 27.65
C VAL A 229 34.23 -14.21 28.20
N ASP A 230 35.56 -14.34 28.30
CA ASP A 230 36.17 -15.38 29.12
C ASP A 230 35.90 -15.06 30.58
N THR A 231 35.30 -16.03 31.25
CA THR A 231 35.15 -16.13 32.69
C THR A 231 36.50 -16.32 33.37
N ASP A 232 36.77 -15.52 34.40
CA ASP A 232 37.60 -15.89 35.57
C ASP A 232 36.91 -15.39 36.84
#